data_AF-A0A1H7I2I5-F1
#
_entry.id   AF-A0A1H7I2I5-F1
#
_cell.length_a   1.000
_cell.length_b   1.000
_cell.length_c   1.000
_cell.angle_alpha   90.00
_cell.angle_beta   90.00
_cell.angle_gamma   90.00
#
_symmetry.space_group_name_H-M   'P 1'
#
loop_
_entity.id
_entity.type
_entity.pdbx_description
1 polymer ?
#
loop_
_entity_poly.entity_id
_entity_poly.type
_entity_poly.pdbx_seq_one_letter_code
_entity_poly.pdbx_strand_id
1 'polypeptide(L)'
;MAALQIYKNRAEIVVCDSGIGLLESLKPSLASHNAAYTGYSDVELILEMLTKGISSKEGDQGGNGLCTCFHHAKLTNSDMHIRLSETYYHFFKVADKPNLIDSLMISEQLLELTGTFISFAVPFNK
;
A
#
# COMPACT_ATOMS: atom_id res chain seq x y z
N MET A 1 -9.85 -4.38 -10.98
CA MET A 1 -9.85 -3.45 -12.13
C MET A 1 -8.68 -2.49 -11.98
N ALA A 2 -8.16 -1.98 -13.10
CA ALA A 2 -7.16 -0.92 -13.09
C ALA A 2 -7.63 0.22 -14.01
N ALA A 3 -7.36 1.47 -13.61
CA ALA A 3 -7.69 2.67 -14.38
C ALA A 3 -6.51 3.65 -14.34
N LEU A 4 -6.37 4.42 -15.41
CA LEU A 4 -5.40 5.51 -15.53
C LEU A 4 -6.17 6.79 -15.88
N GLN A 5 -5.95 7.83 -15.10
CA GLN A 5 -6.45 9.17 -15.39
C GLN A 5 -5.29 10.16 -15.48
N ILE A 6 -5.26 10.95 -16.54
CA ILE A 6 -4.23 11.96 -16.75
C ILE A 6 -4.82 13.35 -16.45
N TYR A 7 -4.17 14.07 -15.56
CA TYR A 7 -4.45 15.47 -15.24
C TYR A 7 -3.34 16.37 -15.79
N LYS A 8 -3.52 17.69 -15.73
CA LYS A 8 -2.54 18.66 -16.26
C LYS A 8 -1.12 18.48 -15.70
N ASN A 9 -0.98 18.06 -14.44
CA ASN A 9 0.28 18.03 -13.70
C ASN A 9 0.66 16.65 -13.12
N ARG A 10 -0.19 15.64 -13.31
CA ARG A 10 0.03 14.29 -12.76
C ARG A 10 -0.76 13.24 -13.54
N ALA A 11 -0.30 12.00 -13.46
CA ALA A 11 -1.08 10.82 -13.79
C ALA A 11 -1.54 10.13 -12.51
N GLU A 12 -2.77 9.64 -12.48
CA GLU A 12 -3.30 8.87 -11.36
C GLU A 12 -3.63 7.46 -11.84
N ILE A 13 -2.98 6.48 -11.21
CA ILE A 13 -3.18 5.05 -11.47
C ILE A 13 -3.94 4.50 -10.29
N VAL A 14 -5.04 3.81 -10.56
CA VAL A 14 -5.89 3.21 -9.54
C VAL A 14 -6.02 1.72 -9.83
N VAL A 15 -5.85 0.91 -8.80
CA VAL A 15 -6.11 -0.53 -8.82
C VAL A 15 -7.05 -0.84 -7.67
N CYS A 16 -8.19 -1.45 -7.98
CA CYS A 16 -9.14 -1.89 -6.96
C CYS A 16 -9.68 -3.28 -7.25
N ASP A 17 -10.07 -3.98 -6.19
CA ASP A 17 -10.77 -5.24 -6.26
C ASP A 17 -11.88 -5.29 -5.24
N SER A 18 -12.86 -6.17 -5.47
CA SER A 18 -13.99 -6.43 -4.57
C SER A 18 -13.80 -7.74 -3.78
N GLY A 19 -12.55 -8.12 -3.52
CA GLY A 19 -12.20 -9.31 -2.75
C GLY A 19 -12.48 -9.12 -1.26
N ILE A 20 -11.98 -10.06 -0.45
CA ILE A 20 -12.17 -10.03 1.00
C ILE A 20 -11.35 -8.94 1.72
N GLY A 21 -10.41 -8.30 1.01
CA GLY A 21 -9.51 -7.28 1.56
C GLY A 21 -8.07 -7.75 1.71
N LEU A 22 -7.15 -6.79 1.60
CA LEU A 22 -5.71 -7.04 1.59
C LEU A 22 -5.25 -7.69 2.89
N LEU A 23 -5.55 -7.09 4.04
CA LEU A 23 -5.04 -7.59 5.32
C LEU A 23 -5.86 -8.77 5.84
N GLU A 24 -7.13 -8.84 5.51
CA GLU A 24 -8.04 -9.95 5.80
C GLU A 24 -7.52 -11.25 5.16
N SER A 25 -7.00 -11.16 3.93
CA SER A 25 -6.37 -12.28 3.25
C SER A 25 -4.94 -12.58 3.71
N LEU A 26 -4.15 -11.55 4.05
CA LEU A 26 -2.73 -11.70 4.36
C LEU A 26 -2.42 -12.10 5.81
N LYS A 27 -3.14 -11.53 6.80
CA LYS A 27 -2.84 -11.72 8.22
C LYS A 27 -2.76 -13.20 8.64
N PRO A 28 -3.69 -14.09 8.24
CA PRO A 28 -3.61 -15.50 8.60
C PRO A 28 -2.33 -16.19 8.08
N SER A 29 -1.95 -15.91 6.83
CA SER A 29 -0.74 -16.48 6.22
C SER A 29 0.53 -15.91 6.85
N LEU A 30 0.58 -14.61 7.11
CA LEU A 30 1.73 -13.97 7.73
C LEU A 30 2.00 -14.53 9.14
N ALA A 31 0.95 -14.74 9.94
CA ALA A 31 1.05 -15.33 11.26
C ALA A 31 1.64 -16.76 11.23
N SER A 32 1.36 -17.55 10.19
CA SER A 32 1.97 -18.88 10.02
C SER A 32 3.45 -18.84 9.63
N HIS A 33 3.89 -17.81 8.88
CA HIS A 33 5.28 -17.73 8.43
C HIS A 33 6.21 -17.18 9.50
N ASN A 34 5.72 -16.23 10.30
CA ASN A 34 6.49 -15.60 11.37
C ASN A 34 5.55 -15.13 12.48
N ALA A 35 5.69 -15.74 13.65
CA ALA A 35 4.87 -15.46 14.82
C ALA A 35 4.90 -13.98 15.26
N ALA A 36 5.97 -13.23 14.92
CA ALA A 36 6.06 -11.81 15.22
C ALA A 36 4.94 -10.99 14.56
N TYR A 37 4.50 -11.37 13.34
CA TYR A 37 3.48 -10.63 12.59
C TYR A 37 2.09 -10.70 13.23
N THR A 38 1.83 -11.67 14.10
CA THR A 38 0.58 -11.76 14.87
C THR A 38 0.38 -10.54 15.79
N GLY A 39 1.49 -9.94 16.26
CA GLY A 39 1.45 -8.76 17.13
C GLY A 39 1.42 -7.43 16.37
N TYR A 40 1.51 -7.44 15.04
CA TYR A 40 1.64 -6.22 14.26
C TYR A 40 0.26 -5.62 14.01
N SER A 41 0.16 -4.31 14.18
CA SER A 41 -0.95 -3.51 13.71
C SER A 41 -0.98 -3.44 12.18
N ASP A 42 -2.13 -3.04 11.63
CA ASP A 42 -2.35 -2.93 10.19
C ASP A 42 -1.35 -1.99 9.52
N VAL A 43 -1.00 -0.89 10.20
CA VAL A 43 0.01 0.05 9.71
C VAL A 43 1.40 -0.59 9.69
N GLU A 44 1.78 -1.35 10.71
CA GLU A 44 3.07 -2.04 10.76
C GLU A 44 3.16 -3.08 9.64
N LEU A 45 2.10 -3.86 9.42
CA LEU A 45 2.03 -4.82 8.31
C LEU A 45 2.17 -4.13 6.96
N ILE A 46 1.45 -3.02 6.73
CA ILE A 46 1.57 -2.24 5.49
C ILE A 46 3.02 -1.75 5.31
N LEU A 47 3.64 -1.19 6.35
CA LEU A 47 5.02 -0.69 6.26
C LEU A 47 6.01 -1.81 5.94
N GLU A 48 5.86 -2.99 6.55
CA GLU A 48 6.66 -4.16 6.24
C GLU A 48 6.44 -4.65 4.80
N MET A 49 5.21 -4.63 4.30
CA MET A 49 4.89 -5.00 2.92
C MET A 49 5.55 -4.04 1.93
N LEU A 50 5.55 -2.73 2.22
CA LEU A 50 6.15 -1.71 1.38
C LEU A 50 7.68 -1.75 1.42
N THR A 51 8.29 -2.05 2.57
CA THR A 51 9.74 -1.93 2.76
C THR A 51 10.51 -3.24 2.69
N LYS A 52 9.93 -4.34 3.18
CA LYS A 52 10.57 -5.67 3.21
C LYS A 52 9.90 -6.67 2.28
N GLY A 53 8.78 -6.31 1.66
CA GLY A 53 8.09 -7.17 0.69
C GLY A 53 7.45 -8.42 1.30
N ILE A 54 7.03 -8.35 2.57
CA ILE A 54 6.34 -9.48 3.20
C ILE A 54 5.05 -9.82 2.42
N SER A 55 4.72 -11.10 2.33
CA SER A 55 3.58 -11.56 1.53
C SER A 55 2.95 -12.83 2.09
N SER A 56 1.81 -13.24 1.49
CA SER A 56 1.10 -14.47 1.84
C SER A 56 1.80 -15.75 1.36
N LYS A 57 2.94 -15.65 0.69
CA LYS A 57 3.74 -16.80 0.23
C LYS A 57 4.94 -17.03 1.14
N GLU A 58 5.28 -18.29 1.38
CA GLU A 58 6.47 -18.68 2.14
C GLU A 58 7.75 -18.48 1.31
N GLY A 59 8.81 -17.98 1.96
CA GLY A 59 10.14 -17.82 1.36
C GLY A 59 10.16 -16.90 0.13
N ASP A 60 11.07 -17.18 -0.82
CA ASP A 60 11.24 -16.41 -2.06
C ASP A 60 10.23 -16.78 -3.17
N GLN A 61 9.07 -17.34 -2.82
CA GLN A 61 8.06 -17.76 -3.82
C GLN A 61 7.28 -16.60 -4.48
N GLY A 62 7.84 -15.38 -4.42
CA GLY A 62 7.26 -14.13 -4.90
C GLY A 62 6.42 -13.43 -3.83
N GLY A 63 5.82 -12.28 -4.19
CA GLY A 63 5.05 -11.47 -3.25
C GLY A 63 5.48 -10.00 -3.14
N ASN A 64 6.40 -9.54 -3.98
CA ASN A 64 6.95 -8.19 -3.89
C ASN A 64 6.13 -7.10 -4.58
N GLY A 65 4.89 -7.37 -5.01
CA GLY A 65 4.12 -6.44 -5.85
C GLY A 65 4.01 -5.04 -5.23
N LEU A 66 3.57 -4.96 -3.97
CA LEU A 66 3.45 -3.68 -3.26
C LEU A 66 4.81 -3.03 -2.96
N CYS A 67 5.83 -3.81 -2.61
CA CYS A 67 7.20 -3.33 -2.42
C CYS A 67 7.78 -2.72 -3.72
N THR A 68 7.58 -3.38 -4.87
CA THR A 68 7.98 -2.88 -6.19
C THR A 68 7.21 -1.62 -6.56
N CYS A 69 5.90 -1.60 -6.35
CA CYS A 69 5.09 -0.40 -6.55
C CYS A 69 5.58 0.77 -5.69
N PHE A 70 5.91 0.52 -4.42
CA PHE A 70 6.48 1.51 -3.52
C PHE A 70 7.84 2.03 -3.98
N HIS A 71 8.71 1.14 -4.46
CA HIS A 71 9.99 1.52 -5.06
C HIS A 71 9.79 2.47 -6.24
N HIS A 72 8.83 2.18 -7.13
CA HIS A 72 8.49 3.08 -8.23
C HIS A 72 7.91 4.41 -7.74
N ALA A 73 7.03 4.40 -6.74
CA ALA A 73 6.50 5.61 -6.13
C ALA A 73 7.62 6.51 -5.58
N LYS A 74 8.64 5.93 -4.95
CA LYS A 74 9.84 6.66 -4.51
C LYS A 74 10.63 7.26 -5.67
N LEU A 75 10.89 6.49 -6.73
CA LEU A 75 11.67 6.99 -7.89
C LEU A 75 11.00 8.14 -8.64
N THR A 76 9.68 8.28 -8.51
CA THR A 76 8.87 9.32 -9.16
C THR A 76 8.34 10.37 -8.19
N ASN A 77 8.68 10.26 -6.89
CA ASN A 77 8.12 11.08 -5.82
C ASN A 77 6.58 11.16 -5.85
N SER A 78 5.94 10.01 -6.10
CA SER A 78 4.49 9.90 -6.15
C SER A 78 3.87 9.94 -4.76
N ASP A 79 2.60 10.33 -4.71
CA ASP A 79 1.75 9.96 -3.58
C ASP A 79 1.29 8.51 -3.77
N MET A 80 1.19 7.74 -2.69
CA MET A 80 0.68 6.37 -2.69
C MET A 80 -0.45 6.23 -1.69
N HIS A 81 -1.56 5.67 -2.12
CA HIS A 81 -2.76 5.53 -1.32
C HIS A 81 -3.13 4.05 -1.17
N ILE A 82 -3.51 3.63 0.02
CA ILE A 82 -4.07 2.30 0.30
C ILE A 82 -5.34 2.49 1.11
N ARG A 83 -6.47 2.04 0.57
CA ARG A 83 -7.78 2.08 1.21
C ARG A 83 -8.20 0.64 1.50
N LEU A 84 -8.33 0.34 2.78
CA LEU A 84 -8.95 -0.88 3.30
C LEU A 84 -10.43 -0.60 3.60
N SER A 85 -11.11 -1.51 4.31
CA SER A 85 -12.54 -1.42 4.62
C SER A 85 -12.92 -0.09 5.30
N GLU A 86 -12.24 0.25 6.39
CA GLU A 86 -12.56 1.41 7.22
C GLU A 86 -11.41 2.40 7.37
N THR A 87 -10.18 1.98 7.03
CA THR A 87 -8.97 2.83 7.11
C THR A 87 -8.41 3.22 5.74
N TYR A 88 -7.86 4.43 5.66
CA TYR A 88 -7.17 4.98 4.49
C TYR A 88 -5.77 5.43 4.88
N TYR A 89 -4.77 4.91 4.18
CA TYR A 89 -3.36 5.21 4.34
C TYR A 89 -2.89 6.03 3.16
N HIS A 90 -2.48 7.26 3.41
CA HIS A 90 -1.97 8.18 2.40
C HIS A 90 -0.51 8.49 2.68
N PHE A 91 0.36 8.03 1.80
CA PHE A 91 1.78 8.35 1.79
C PHE A 91 2.04 9.51 0.84
N PHE A 92 2.26 10.71 1.38
CA PHE A 92 2.45 11.93 0.60
C PHE A 92 3.92 12.13 0.24
N LYS A 93 4.22 12.28 -1.06
CA LYS A 93 5.57 12.53 -1.62
C LYS A 93 6.64 11.68 -0.95
N VAL A 94 6.56 10.37 -1.18
CA VAL A 94 7.36 9.38 -0.43
C VAL A 94 8.88 9.55 -0.55
N ALA A 95 9.37 10.31 -1.53
CA ALA A 95 10.80 10.59 -1.69
C ALA A 95 11.29 11.79 -0.87
N ASP A 96 10.39 12.71 -0.48
CA ASP A 96 10.73 13.92 0.28
C ASP A 96 11.00 13.63 1.76
N LYS A 97 10.69 12.42 2.22
CA LYS A 97 10.75 12.03 3.63
C LYS A 97 11.86 11.01 3.89
N PRO A 98 12.73 11.23 4.89
CA PRO A 98 13.82 10.30 5.21
C PRO A 98 13.28 8.97 5.74
N ASN A 99 12.23 8.99 6.57
CA ASN A 99 11.53 7.80 7.02
C ASN A 99 10.16 7.71 6.35
N LEU A 100 9.76 6.50 5.95
CA LEU A 100 8.47 6.27 5.29
C LEU A 100 7.29 6.72 6.17
N ILE A 101 7.35 6.44 7.48
CA ILE A 101 6.29 6.83 8.40
C ILE A 101 6.02 8.35 8.41
N ASP A 102 7.04 9.17 8.15
CA ASP A 102 6.91 10.64 8.10
C ASP A 102 6.13 11.14 6.87
N SER A 103 5.88 10.25 5.90
CA SER A 103 5.01 10.53 4.74
C SER A 103 3.56 10.07 4.97
N LEU A 104 3.30 9.27 6.02
CA LEU A 104 2.02 8.62 6.23
C LEU A 104 1.03 9.53 6.97
N MET A 105 -0.16 9.65 6.40
CA MET A 105 -1.37 10.14 7.03
C MET A 105 -2.41 9.01 7.06
N ILE A 106 -3.06 8.81 8.20
CA ILE A 106 -4.12 7.80 8.37
C ILE A 106 -5.45 8.53 8.55
N SER A 107 -6.47 8.06 7.84
CA SER A 107 -7.86 8.50 8.03
C SER A 107 -8.74 7.30 8.33
N GLU A 108 -9.62 7.46 9.31
CA GLU A 108 -10.56 6.45 9.80
C GLU A 108 -11.99 7.01 9.73
N GLN A 109 -12.99 6.21 10.13
CA GLN A 109 -14.42 6.60 10.12
C GLN A 109 -14.93 6.95 8.71
N LEU A 110 -14.36 6.27 7.71
CA LEU A 110 -14.74 6.42 6.32
C LEU A 110 -15.90 5.46 5.99
N LEU A 111 -16.61 5.74 4.90
CA LEU A 111 -17.63 4.81 4.38
C LEU A 111 -16.99 3.46 4.08
N GLU A 112 -17.62 2.40 4.57
CA GLU A 112 -17.13 1.02 4.42
C GLU A 112 -16.91 0.69 2.93
N LEU A 113 -15.71 0.20 2.63
CA LEU A 113 -15.32 -0.27 1.31
C LEU A 113 -15.22 -1.79 1.32
N THR A 114 -15.82 -2.47 0.35
CA THR A 114 -15.54 -3.89 0.11
C THR A 114 -14.27 -4.05 -0.72
N GLY A 115 -13.32 -4.84 -0.21
CA GLY A 115 -12.07 -5.19 -0.89
C GLY A 115 -10.93 -4.21 -0.64
N THR A 116 -10.04 -4.07 -1.63
CA THR A 116 -8.85 -3.23 -1.53
C THR A 116 -8.84 -2.20 -2.63
N PHE A 117 -8.44 -0.97 -2.30
CA PHE A 117 -8.14 0.05 -3.29
C PHE A 117 -6.72 0.57 -3.05
N ILE A 118 -5.91 0.62 -4.11
CA ILE A 118 -4.56 1.17 -4.11
C ILE A 118 -4.47 2.18 -5.24
N SER A 119 -3.92 3.36 -4.98
CA SER A 119 -3.67 4.33 -6.04
C SER A 119 -2.31 5.01 -5.91
N PHE A 120 -1.85 5.55 -7.04
CA PHE A 120 -0.60 6.29 -7.16
C PHE A 120 -0.85 7.58 -7.91
N ALA A 121 -0.47 8.71 -7.33
CA ALA A 121 -0.49 10.01 -8.00
C ALA A 121 0.94 10.37 -8.43
N VAL A 122 1.25 10.14 -9.69
CA VAL A 122 2.58 10.31 -10.29
C VAL A 122 2.71 11.73 -10.86
N PRO A 123 3.56 12.61 -10.29
CA PRO A 123 3.77 13.94 -10.84
C PRO A 123 4.51 13.89 -12.18
N PHE A 124 4.22 14.82 -13.09
CA PHE A 124 4.95 14.93 -14.37
C PHE A 124 6.28 15.66 -14.26
N ASN A 125 6.48 16.43 -13.18
CA ASN A 125 7.67 17.22 -12.99
C ASN A 125 8.56 16.51 -11.95
N LYS A 126 9.73 16.04 -12.40
CA LYS A 126 10.87 15.76 -11.53
C LYS A 126 11.61 17.05 -11.23
#